data_AF-A0A923IH34-F1
#
_entry.id   AF-A0A923IH34-F1
#
_cell.length_a   1.000
_cell.length_b   1.000
_cell.length_c   1.000
_cell.angle_alpha   90.00
_cell.angle_beta   90.00
_cell.angle_gamma   90.00
#
_symmetry.space_group_name_H-M   'P 1'
#
loop_
_entity.id
_entity.type
_entity.pdbx_description
1 polymer ?
#
loop_
_entity_poly.entity_id
_entity_poly.type
_entity_poly.pdbx_seq_one_letter_code
_entity_poly.pdbx_strand_id
1 'polypeptide(L)'
;MILRDLFSADDIRQIRAHGPTEAQVLAQIERFKSGAAPVRLNRPCTVGDGIVSIPSGKIKELVGCHDRQAARGKVMKFVPASGAASRMFKEWFRCLEGDCFDNKVAADAFAGDIRKFAFYEDLGRLISRQGQSLERWLEHGRYRDILSAVLT
;
A
#
# COMPACT_ATOMS: atom_id res chain seq x y z
N MET A 1 -33.57 -1.11 -22.29
CA MET A 1 -33.72 -1.33 -20.85
C MET A 1 -33.93 0.03 -20.22
N ILE A 2 -35.13 0.33 -19.72
CA ILE A 2 -35.49 1.67 -19.24
C ILE A 2 -34.85 1.87 -17.86
N LEU A 3 -34.38 3.11 -17.57
CA LEU A 3 -33.62 3.53 -16.38
C LEU A 3 -34.15 3.06 -15.00
N ARG A 4 -35.38 2.56 -14.90
CA ARG A 4 -36.06 2.28 -13.63
C ARG A 4 -35.90 0.86 -13.08
N ASP A 5 -35.39 -0.09 -13.87
CA ASP A 5 -35.37 -1.51 -13.45
C ASP A 5 -34.02 -1.95 -12.84
N LEU A 6 -32.99 -1.09 -12.86
CA LEU A 6 -31.65 -1.47 -12.38
C LEU A 6 -31.42 -1.17 -10.90
N PHE A 7 -32.10 -0.16 -10.35
CA PHE A 7 -31.92 0.27 -8.97
C PHE A 7 -33.17 0.00 -8.15
N SER A 8 -32.99 -0.62 -6.98
CA SER A 8 -34.04 -0.69 -5.98
C SER A 8 -34.28 0.68 -5.33
N ALA A 9 -35.39 0.81 -4.60
CA ALA A 9 -35.65 2.01 -3.81
C ALA A 9 -34.56 2.29 -2.76
N ASP A 10 -33.89 1.24 -2.28
CA ASP A 10 -32.80 1.33 -1.30
C ASP A 10 -31.52 1.85 -1.96
N ASP A 11 -31.21 1.36 -3.16
CA ASP A 11 -30.08 1.85 -3.96
C ASP A 11 -30.23 3.34 -4.25
N ILE A 12 -31.42 3.79 -4.66
CA ILE A 12 -31.68 5.21 -4.94
C ILE A 12 -31.45 6.08 -3.70
N ARG A 13 -31.87 5.61 -2.51
CA ARG A 13 -31.62 6.34 -1.25
C ARG A 13 -30.13 6.43 -0.95
N GLN A 14 -29.38 5.34 -1.12
CA GLN A 14 -27.94 5.32 -0.89
C GLN A 14 -27.18 6.21 -1.89
N ILE A 15 -27.51 6.13 -3.18
CA ILE A 15 -26.90 6.95 -4.23
C ILE A 15 -27.02 8.43 -3.88
N ARG A 16 -28.23 8.89 -3.51
CA ARG A 16 -28.46 10.29 -3.12
C ARG A 16 -27.72 10.67 -1.83
N ALA A 17 -27.66 9.79 -0.84
CA ALA A 17 -26.96 10.04 0.42
C ALA A 17 -25.44 10.21 0.23
N HIS A 18 -24.84 9.52 -0.74
CA HIS A 18 -23.40 9.59 -1.02
C HIS A 18 -23.01 10.73 -1.97
N GLY A 19 -23.99 11.46 -2.51
CA GLY A 19 -23.78 12.63 -3.38
C GLY A 19 -23.95 12.46 -4.90
N PRO A 20 -23.73 11.28 -5.54
CA PRO A 20 -23.95 11.16 -6.98
C PRO A 20 -25.44 11.09 -7.34
N THR A 21 -25.75 11.41 -8.59
CA THR A 21 -27.07 11.20 -9.18
C THR A 21 -27.20 9.78 -9.76
N GLU A 22 -28.43 9.28 -9.87
CA GLU A 22 -28.72 7.98 -10.52
C GLU A 22 -28.13 7.91 -11.93
N ALA A 23 -28.19 9.02 -12.68
CA ALA A 23 -27.59 9.11 -14.01
C ALA A 23 -26.06 8.99 -14.01
N GLN A 24 -25.38 9.57 -13.01
CA GLN A 24 -23.94 9.44 -12.85
C GLN A 24 -23.53 8.00 -12.52
N VAL A 25 -24.27 7.33 -11.63
CA VAL A 25 -24.03 5.93 -11.28
C VAL A 25 -24.30 5.01 -12.46
N LEU A 26 -25.35 5.26 -13.24
CA LEU A 26 -25.59 4.53 -14.49
C LEU A 26 -24.45 4.70 -15.48
N ALA A 27 -23.96 5.91 -15.68
CA ALA A 27 -22.82 6.16 -16.57
C ALA A 27 -21.55 5.42 -16.10
N GLN A 28 -21.35 5.28 -14.79
CA GLN A 28 -20.25 4.47 -14.24
C GLN A 28 -20.45 2.98 -14.51
N ILE A 29 -21.67 2.45 -14.28
CA ILE A 29 -22.00 1.04 -14.55
C ILE A 29 -21.80 0.72 -16.03
N GLU A 30 -22.27 1.57 -16.93
CA GLU A 30 -22.08 1.37 -18.37
C GLU A 30 -20.61 1.40 -18.75
N ARG A 31 -19.79 2.26 -18.11
CA ARG A 31 -18.33 2.25 -18.29
C ARG A 31 -17.68 0.94 -17.82
N PHE A 32 -18.18 0.33 -16.74
CA PHE A 32 -17.69 -0.97 -16.30
C PHE A 32 -18.07 -2.09 -17.27
N LYS A 33 -19.28 -2.06 -17.82
CA LYS A 33 -19.73 -3.04 -18.83
C LYS A 33 -18.99 -2.91 -20.16
N SER A 34 -18.81 -1.68 -20.64
CA SER A 34 -18.11 -1.41 -21.90
C SER A 34 -16.59 -1.58 -21.79
N GLY A 35 -16.08 -1.64 -20.55
CA GLY A 35 -14.65 -1.50 -20.27
C GLY A 35 -14.16 -0.06 -20.47
N ALA A 36 -12.95 0.20 -20.00
CA ALA A 36 -12.26 1.44 -20.29
C ALA A 36 -11.66 1.37 -21.71
N ALA A 37 -11.75 2.46 -22.47
CA ALA A 37 -11.01 2.57 -23.72
C ALA A 37 -9.50 2.42 -23.41
N PRO A 38 -8.77 1.60 -24.19
CA PRO A 38 -7.34 1.47 -23.99
C PRO A 38 -6.67 2.83 -24.18
N VAL A 39 -5.80 3.18 -23.23
CA VAL A 39 -5.04 4.43 -23.32
C VAL A 39 -4.09 4.32 -24.50
N ARG A 40 -4.20 5.23 -25.46
CA ARG A 40 -3.21 5.38 -26.53
C ARG A 40 -1.98 6.05 -25.94
N LEU A 41 -0.95 5.25 -25.69
CA LEU A 41 0.36 5.77 -25.31
C LEU A 41 0.91 6.60 -26.48
N ASN A 42 1.34 7.82 -26.18
CA ASN A 42 1.99 8.68 -27.18
C ASN A 42 3.41 8.17 -27.45
N ARG A 43 4.27 8.26 -26.43
CA ARG A 43 5.64 7.71 -26.39
C ARG A 43 6.14 7.73 -24.94
N PRO A 44 7.23 7.02 -24.60
CA PRO A 44 7.87 7.16 -23.30
C PRO A 44 8.24 8.62 -23.01
N CYS A 45 8.03 9.04 -21.76
CA CYS A 45 8.43 10.34 -21.27
C CYS A 45 9.96 10.39 -21.17
N THR A 46 10.59 11.42 -21.75
CA THR A 46 12.04 11.63 -21.73
C THR A 46 12.40 12.92 -20.99
N VAL A 47 13.69 13.15 -20.75
CA VAL A 47 14.16 14.45 -20.27
C VAL A 47 13.67 15.53 -21.23
N GLY A 48 13.00 16.55 -20.71
CA GLY A 48 12.31 17.59 -21.49
C GLY A 48 10.78 17.48 -21.52
N ASP A 49 10.20 16.32 -21.24
CA ASP A 49 8.75 16.12 -21.11
C ASP A 49 8.24 16.42 -19.68
N GLY A 50 8.92 17.33 -18.98
CA GLY A 50 8.73 17.56 -17.54
C GLY A 50 9.52 16.63 -16.63
N ILE A 51 10.28 15.67 -17.19
CA ILE A 51 11.31 14.93 -16.44
C ILE A 51 12.56 15.81 -16.36
N VAL A 52 12.99 16.11 -15.13
CA VAL A 52 14.25 16.79 -14.85
C VAL A 52 15.30 15.76 -14.47
N SER A 53 16.42 15.75 -15.19
CA SER A 53 17.59 14.96 -14.80
C SER A 53 18.47 15.76 -13.85
N ILE A 54 18.72 15.22 -12.67
CA ILE A 54 19.54 15.87 -11.65
C ILE A 54 21.02 15.55 -11.94
N PRO A 55 21.90 16.54 -12.13
CA PRO A 55 23.32 16.31 -12.31
C PRO A 55 23.93 15.60 -11.11
N SER A 56 24.84 14.65 -11.33
CA SER A 56 25.49 13.87 -10.26
C SER A 56 26.13 14.73 -9.18
N GLY A 57 26.78 15.83 -9.57
CA GLY A 57 27.39 16.79 -8.64
C GLY A 57 26.40 17.50 -7.70
N LYS A 58 25.12 17.56 -8.06
CA LYS A 58 24.06 18.20 -7.26
C LYS A 58 23.34 17.26 -6.31
N ILE A 59 23.50 15.94 -6.47
CA ILE A 59 22.78 14.94 -5.65
C ILE A 59 23.09 15.13 -4.16
N LYS A 60 24.37 15.19 -3.79
CA LYS A 60 24.79 15.35 -2.38
C LYS A 60 24.24 16.62 -1.75
N GLU A 61 24.24 17.73 -2.50
CA GLU A 61 23.72 19.02 -2.05
C GLU A 61 22.21 18.95 -1.78
N LEU A 62 21.45 18.35 -2.71
CA LEU A 62 19.99 18.23 -2.61
C LEU A 62 19.57 17.28 -1.48
N VAL A 63 20.26 16.15 -1.30
CA VAL A 63 20.04 15.24 -0.17
C VAL A 63 20.30 15.96 1.16
N GLY A 64 21.43 16.66 1.29
CA GLY A 64 21.71 17.44 2.49
C GLY A 64 20.70 18.57 2.74
N CYS A 65 20.12 19.15 1.68
CA CYS A 65 19.02 20.11 1.81
C CYS A 65 17.77 19.44 2.37
N HIS A 66 17.35 18.31 1.78
CA HIS A 66 16.22 17.51 2.25
C HIS A 66 16.37 17.17 3.74
N ASP A 67 17.50 16.60 4.14
CA ASP A 67 17.71 16.12 5.51
C ASP A 67 17.62 17.27 6.53
N ARG A 68 18.18 18.44 6.20
CA ARG A 68 18.05 19.64 7.04
C ARG A 68 16.61 20.13 7.15
N GLN A 69 15.82 20.09 6.09
CA GLN A 69 14.41 20.51 6.14
C GLN A 69 13.54 19.46 6.84
N ALA A 70 13.83 18.17 6.64
CA ALA A 70 13.16 17.07 7.32
C ALA A 70 13.38 17.13 8.84
N ALA A 71 14.63 17.35 9.27
CA ALA A 71 14.96 17.54 10.68
C ALA A 71 14.27 18.78 11.31
N ARG A 72 13.89 19.77 10.49
CA ARG A 72 13.12 20.95 10.90
C ARG A 72 11.59 20.75 10.83
N GLY A 73 11.13 19.54 10.51
CA GLY A 73 9.70 19.23 10.37
C GLY A 73 9.03 19.90 9.16
N LYS A 74 9.80 20.39 8.18
CA LYS A 74 9.28 21.07 6.98
C LYS A 74 8.99 20.12 5.81
N VAL A 75 9.27 18.83 5.97
CA VAL A 75 8.97 17.80 4.99
C VAL A 75 7.78 17.00 5.49
N MET A 76 6.72 16.97 4.69
CA MET A 76 5.55 16.15 4.95
C MET A 76 5.32 15.21 3.77
N LYS A 77 5.08 13.94 4.06
CA LYS A 77 4.65 12.97 3.06
C LYS A 77 3.18 12.72 3.26
N PHE A 78 2.36 13.12 2.28
CA PHE A 78 0.97 12.72 2.27
C PHE A 78 0.88 11.26 1.84
N VAL A 79 0.55 10.38 2.79
CA VAL A 79 0.21 9.00 2.49
C VAL A 79 -1.33 8.95 2.46
N PRO A 80 -1.97 8.86 1.29
CA PRO A 80 -3.41 8.69 1.25
C PRO A 80 -3.79 7.42 2.02
N ALA A 81 -4.95 7.42 2.68
CA ALA A 81 -5.55 6.20 3.21
C ALA A 81 -5.74 5.22 2.03
N SER A 82 -4.81 4.29 1.86
CA SER A 82 -4.59 3.62 0.59
C SER A 82 -4.99 2.15 0.65
N GLY A 83 -5.64 1.68 -0.41
CA GLY A 83 -5.62 0.26 -0.75
C GLY A 83 -4.23 -0.25 -1.16
N ALA A 84 -3.20 0.61 -1.23
CA ALA A 84 -1.82 0.20 -1.50
C ALA A 84 -1.20 -0.48 -0.28
N ALA A 85 -1.45 0.01 0.94
CA ALA A 85 -1.07 -0.68 2.17
C ALA A 85 -1.81 -2.02 2.29
N SER A 86 -3.12 -2.04 2.01
CA SER A 86 -3.90 -3.28 1.97
C SER A 86 -3.35 -4.27 0.94
N ARG A 87 -2.90 -3.82 -0.24
CA ARG A 87 -2.23 -4.67 -1.24
C ARG A 87 -0.84 -5.13 -0.80
N MET A 88 -0.07 -4.27 -0.15
CA MET A 88 1.28 -4.56 0.33
C MET A 88 1.28 -5.67 1.39
N PHE A 89 0.30 -5.63 2.30
CA PHE A 89 0.16 -6.63 3.37
C PHE A 89 -0.86 -7.72 3.04
N LYS A 90 -1.46 -7.74 1.84
CA LYS A 90 -2.51 -8.70 1.46
C LYS A 90 -2.07 -10.14 1.68
N GLU A 91 -0.88 -10.47 1.21
CA GLU A 91 -0.32 -11.81 1.37
C GLU A 91 -0.03 -12.13 2.83
N TRP A 92 0.39 -11.15 3.63
CA TRP A 92 0.65 -11.34 5.05
C TRP A 92 -0.64 -11.58 5.84
N PHE A 93 -1.73 -10.88 5.51
CA PHE A 93 -3.06 -11.16 6.06
C PHE A 93 -3.53 -12.57 5.67
N ARG A 94 -3.40 -12.95 4.39
CA ARG A 94 -3.71 -14.32 3.94
C ARG A 94 -2.90 -15.37 4.72
N CYS A 95 -1.64 -15.07 5.01
CA CYS A 95 -0.75 -15.94 5.77
C CYS A 95 -0.96 -15.94 7.28
N LEU A 96 -1.65 -14.94 7.82
CA LEU A 96 -2.07 -14.93 9.21
C LEU A 96 -3.36 -15.76 9.40
N GLU A 97 -4.23 -15.76 8.39
CA GLU A 97 -5.51 -16.49 8.36
C GLU A 97 -5.34 -17.98 8.00
N GLY A 98 -4.37 -18.32 7.13
CA GLY A 98 -4.02 -19.70 6.76
C GLY A 98 -2.61 -20.11 7.18
N ASP A 99 -2.13 -21.28 6.73
CA ASP A 99 -0.73 -21.70 6.91
C ASP A 99 0.08 -21.44 5.64
N CYS A 100 0.92 -20.40 5.66
CA CYS A 100 1.82 -20.05 4.56
C CYS A 100 3.27 -20.51 4.77
N PHE A 101 3.62 -20.88 6.01
CA PHE A 101 5.00 -21.17 6.38
C PHE A 101 5.33 -22.67 6.45
N ASP A 102 4.42 -23.53 6.00
CA ASP A 102 4.65 -24.97 5.84
C ASP A 102 5.82 -25.28 4.87
N ASN A 103 6.10 -24.35 3.96
CA ASN A 103 7.26 -24.41 3.07
C ASN A 103 8.44 -23.65 3.68
N LYS A 104 9.50 -24.40 4.03
CA LYS A 104 10.76 -23.88 4.58
C LYS A 104 11.39 -22.75 3.72
N VAL A 105 11.26 -22.83 2.40
CA VAL A 105 11.81 -21.80 1.49
C VAL A 105 11.10 -20.45 1.66
N ALA A 106 9.77 -20.47 1.83
CA ALA A 106 8.99 -19.26 2.04
C ALA A 106 9.25 -18.65 3.42
N ALA A 107 9.40 -19.50 4.45
CA ALA A 107 9.79 -19.10 5.79
C ALA A 107 11.16 -18.42 5.84
N ASP A 108 12.18 -19.03 5.22
CA ASP A 108 13.54 -18.48 5.19
C ASP A 108 13.60 -17.14 4.43
N ALA A 109 12.86 -17.03 3.32
CA ALA A 109 12.74 -15.79 2.57
C ALA A 109 12.08 -14.68 3.42
N PHE A 110 10.98 -14.97 4.11
CA PHE A 110 10.32 -14.03 5.01
C PHE A 110 11.26 -13.57 6.14
N ALA A 111 11.97 -14.51 6.79
CA ALA A 111 12.91 -14.20 7.85
C ALA A 111 14.07 -13.29 7.34
N GLY A 112 14.54 -13.51 6.11
CA GLY A 112 15.53 -12.65 5.49
C GLY A 112 14.99 -11.26 5.15
N ASP A 113 13.78 -11.19 4.61
CA ASP A 113 13.18 -9.95 4.11
C ASP A 113 12.65 -9.05 5.22
N ILE A 114 12.16 -9.60 6.34
CA ILE A 114 11.60 -8.81 7.44
C ILE A 114 12.62 -7.79 7.99
N ARG A 115 13.92 -8.12 7.93
CA ARG A 115 15.04 -7.26 8.36
C ARG A 115 15.26 -6.04 7.45
N LYS A 116 14.71 -6.06 6.23
CA LYS A 116 14.84 -4.98 5.24
C LYS A 116 13.75 -3.93 5.39
N PHE A 117 12.70 -4.20 6.16
CA PHE A 117 11.60 -3.26 6.32
C PHE A 117 11.99 -2.10 7.23
N ALA A 118 11.53 -0.90 6.88
CA ALA A 118 11.82 0.31 7.64
C ALA A 118 11.29 0.26 9.09
N PHE A 119 10.29 -0.58 9.36
CA PHE A 119 9.70 -0.77 10.69
C PHE A 119 10.39 -1.87 11.52
N TYR A 120 11.45 -2.52 11.04
CA TYR A 120 12.09 -3.66 11.74
C TYR A 120 12.52 -3.28 13.16
N GLU A 121 13.17 -2.12 13.32
CA GLU A 121 13.62 -1.62 14.62
C GLU A 121 12.45 -1.29 15.57
N ASP A 122 11.36 -0.76 15.04
CA ASP A 122 10.15 -0.47 15.82
C ASP A 122 9.46 -1.76 16.28
N LEU A 123 9.41 -2.78 15.40
CA LEU A 123 8.89 -4.10 15.70
C LEU A 123 9.72 -4.79 16.79
N GLY A 124 11.05 -4.73 16.69
CA GLY A 124 11.96 -5.22 17.72
C GLY A 124 11.70 -4.56 19.07
N ARG A 125 11.60 -3.22 19.10
CA ARG A 125 11.27 -2.46 20.31
C ARG A 125 9.90 -2.83 20.89
N LEU A 126 8.89 -3.07 20.05
CA LEU A 126 7.55 -3.49 20.49
C LEU A 126 7.58 -4.85 21.18
N ILE A 127 8.28 -5.83 20.59
CA ILE A 127 8.41 -7.19 21.14
C ILE A 127 9.26 -7.18 22.43
N SER A 128 10.33 -6.38 22.47
CA SER A 128 11.17 -6.24 23.68
C SER A 128 10.43 -5.68 24.89
N ARG A 129 9.43 -4.80 24.69
CA ARG A 129 8.58 -4.30 25.79
C ARG A 129 7.78 -5.41 26.48
N GLN A 130 7.58 -6.55 25.81
CA GLN A 130 6.91 -7.72 26.36
C GLN A 130 7.89 -8.74 26.97
N GLY A 131 9.18 -8.39 27.10
CA GLY A 131 10.23 -9.28 27.59
C GLY A 131 10.65 -10.36 26.59
N GLN A 132 10.35 -10.17 25.30
CA GLN A 132 10.63 -11.12 24.22
C GLN A 132 11.69 -10.54 23.26
N SER A 133 12.21 -11.37 22.34
CA SER A 133 13.17 -10.93 21.31
C SER A 133 12.67 -11.34 19.93
N LEU A 134 12.70 -10.39 18.99
CA LEU A 134 12.35 -10.62 17.60
C LEU A 134 13.29 -11.64 16.94
N GLU A 135 14.57 -11.59 17.27
CA GLU A 135 15.60 -12.53 16.80
C GLU A 135 15.27 -13.95 17.27
N ARG A 136 14.92 -14.12 18.55
CA ARG A 136 14.49 -15.43 19.06
C ARG A 136 13.22 -15.93 18.37
N TRP A 137 12.25 -15.05 18.10
CA TRP A 137 11.04 -15.42 17.37
C TRP A 137 11.37 -15.89 15.95
N LEU A 138 12.31 -15.23 15.27
CA LEU A 138 12.79 -15.64 13.94
C LEU A 138 13.49 -17.00 13.99
N GLU A 139 14.38 -17.22 14.97
CA GLU A 139 15.10 -18.49 15.14
C GLU A 139 14.16 -19.68 15.43
N HIS A 140 13.11 -19.45 16.23
CA HIS A 140 12.14 -20.48 16.61
C HIS A 140 10.99 -20.62 15.60
N GLY A 141 11.03 -19.92 14.47
CA GLY A 141 9.99 -20.00 13.44
C GLY A 141 8.63 -19.46 13.87
N ARG A 142 8.59 -18.51 14.83
CA ARG A 142 7.36 -17.87 15.32
C ARG A 142 6.82 -16.82 14.35
N TYR A 143 6.75 -17.15 13.06
CA TYR A 143 6.40 -16.21 11.99
C TYR A 143 4.97 -15.68 12.11
N ARG A 144 4.04 -16.50 12.59
CA ARG A 144 2.66 -16.06 12.83
C ARG A 144 2.57 -14.96 13.88
N ASP A 145 3.35 -15.07 14.96
CA ASP A 145 3.42 -14.05 16.00
C ASP A 145 4.05 -12.75 15.48
N ILE A 146 5.09 -12.87 14.64
CA ILE A 146 5.72 -11.74 13.96
C ILE A 146 4.71 -11.03 13.04
N LEU A 147 3.96 -11.79 12.23
CA LEU A 147 2.91 -11.24 11.37
C LEU A 147 1.83 -10.53 12.20
N SER A 148 1.37 -11.15 13.28
CA SER A 148 0.39 -10.53 14.18
C SER A 148 0.92 -9.20 14.75
N ALA A 149 2.17 -9.16 15.21
CA ALA A 149 2.76 -7.95 15.77
C ALA A 149 2.93 -6.80 14.76
N VAL A 150 3.01 -7.09 13.45
CA VAL A 150 3.09 -6.05 12.40
C VAL A 150 1.71 -5.59 11.94
N LEU A 151 0.72 -6.48 11.93
CA LEU A 151 -0.59 -6.23 11.34
C LEU A 151 -1.62 -5.67 12.34
N THR A 152 -1.23 -5.43 13.60
CA THR A 152 -2.07 -4.86 14.67
C THR A 152 -1.51 -3.53 15.16
#